data_AF-A0A0R2XL43-F1
#
_entry.id   AF-A0A0R2XL43-F1
#
_cell.length_a   1.000
_cell.length_b   1.000
_cell.length_c   1.000
_cell.angle_alpha   90.00
_cell.angle_beta   90.00
_cell.angle_gamma   90.00
#
_symmetry.space_group_name_H-M   'P 1'
#
loop_
_entity.id
_entity.type
_entity.pdbx_description
1 polymer ?
#
loop_
_entity_poly.entity_id
_entity_poly.type
_entity_poly.pdbx_seq_one_letter_code
_entity_poly.pdbx_strand_id
1 'polypeptide(L)'
;NTGASSDRYVLFNPASAGSQSINVNSNYELRGLYFKSFAGTNPFTFSGSSTLTIGRGGITNYDADQQAFTANLQLGTSQYWDAGIGGLAIVNLNTNGNLLELDSAGASSISGNISGAGSFALSGGTLTLSGTSSYTGATWVHSGNLVVSGSIASSSALLLDSPALLSGTGMVPTIEGTGTISPGNSPGILTATSIDPSGGLDFDFEFTAASAPNFTSPSASINDLLRITAITPFENNLTANNEISVYLNVASLSAGQQFLGGFFTDENTDFIDAIKNAQVTTYLADPTGNVTFNGQTYSADTNPLGLTLSTILQTANFGAGPISGRILQLQVVDQTNYTDWKLYYNLSGNDALNTADTDSDGIAQLLEFAFGGNPNINDSSILPTHALVEESGSSYLELTVTRPKDLQGITYAPRTTSDLTSWPSDSTGIADDSPTPSDNGDGTETLIYRRGQAVAGVDQAFLRVEISETP
;
A
#
# COMPACT_ATOMS: atom_id res chain seq x y z
N ASN A 1 13.25 -6.01 50.89
CA ASN A 1 14.34 -6.75 51.57
C ASN A 1 13.86 -7.72 52.66
N THR A 2 12.74 -8.40 52.46
CA THR A 2 12.48 -9.75 52.99
C THR A 2 11.72 -10.48 51.88
N GLY A 3 12.26 -11.58 51.36
CA GLY A 3 11.74 -12.31 50.19
C GLY A 3 10.41 -13.04 50.42
N ALA A 4 9.41 -12.34 50.95
CA ALA A 4 8.06 -12.85 51.11
C ALA A 4 7.23 -12.46 49.89
N SER A 5 6.50 -13.44 49.32
CA SER A 5 5.34 -13.17 48.47
C SER A 5 4.43 -12.22 49.24
N SER A 6 4.33 -10.98 48.75
CA SER A 6 3.45 -10.02 49.36
C SER A 6 2.40 -9.71 48.32
N ASP A 7 1.16 -10.13 48.58
CA ASP A 7 -0.02 -9.75 47.80
C ASP A 7 -0.31 -8.25 47.99
N ARG A 8 0.71 -7.41 47.78
CA ARG A 8 0.78 -5.98 48.00
C ARG A 8 0.77 -5.30 46.66
N TYR A 9 -0.08 -4.30 46.57
CA TYR A 9 -0.09 -3.32 45.51
C TYR A 9 0.78 -2.13 45.95
N VAL A 10 1.79 -1.75 45.18
CA VAL A 10 2.83 -0.81 45.65
C VAL A 10 2.75 0.53 44.92
N LEU A 11 2.69 1.61 45.71
CA LEU A 11 2.75 2.99 45.23
C LEU A 11 4.20 3.46 45.08
N PHE A 12 4.53 4.00 43.92
CA PHE A 12 5.74 4.76 43.68
C PHE A 12 5.37 6.24 43.55
N ASN A 13 5.65 7.02 44.60
CA ASN A 13 5.37 8.45 44.68
C ASN A 13 6.70 9.23 44.72
N PRO A 14 7.06 9.96 43.64
CA PRO A 14 8.30 10.73 43.60
C PRO A 14 8.47 11.70 44.77
N ALA A 15 7.37 12.30 45.25
CA ALA A 15 7.39 13.30 46.33
C ALA A 15 7.86 12.75 47.69
N SER A 16 7.71 11.45 47.93
CA SER A 16 8.02 10.81 49.21
C SER A 16 9.07 9.71 49.11
N ALA A 17 9.52 9.38 47.89
CA ALA A 17 10.50 8.34 47.67
C ALA A 17 11.89 8.79 48.13
N GLY A 18 12.53 8.02 49.00
CA GLY A 18 13.93 8.25 49.38
C GLY A 18 14.92 7.91 48.26
N SER A 19 14.47 7.17 47.23
CA SER A 19 15.22 6.87 46.01
C SER A 19 14.27 6.44 44.90
N GLN A 20 14.61 6.80 43.67
CA GLN A 20 13.97 6.34 42.44
C GLN A 20 14.68 5.14 41.81
N SER A 21 15.83 4.73 42.36
CA SER A 21 16.59 3.56 41.90
C SER A 21 16.28 2.36 42.78
N ILE A 22 15.53 1.40 42.24
CA ILE A 22 15.06 0.21 42.94
C ILE A 22 15.92 -0.99 42.52
N ASN A 23 16.55 -1.64 43.50
CA ASN A 23 17.36 -2.85 43.27
C ASN A 23 16.57 -4.12 43.61
N VAL A 24 16.23 -4.90 42.59
CA VAL A 24 15.63 -6.24 42.64
C VAL A 24 16.75 -7.28 42.82
N ASN A 25 17.19 -7.42 44.06
CA ASN A 25 18.32 -8.27 44.47
C ASN A 25 17.91 -9.68 44.96
N SER A 26 16.61 -9.96 44.97
CA SER A 26 16.01 -11.27 45.28
C SER A 26 14.71 -11.38 44.50
N ASN A 27 14.22 -12.61 44.30
CA ASN A 27 12.94 -12.78 43.63
C ASN A 27 11.82 -12.18 44.49
N TYR A 28 11.01 -11.32 43.89
CA TYR A 28 9.87 -10.68 44.53
C TYR A 28 8.61 -10.93 43.72
N GLU A 29 7.51 -11.11 44.43
CA GLU A 29 6.16 -11.13 43.85
C GLU A 29 5.37 -9.98 44.46
N LEU A 30 4.84 -9.13 43.59
CA LEU A 30 3.98 -8.01 43.94
C LEU A 30 2.64 -8.20 43.24
N ARG A 31 1.54 -7.81 43.89
CA ARG A 31 0.22 -7.83 43.24
C ARG A 31 0.23 -6.91 42.01
N GLY A 32 0.79 -5.71 42.15
CA GLY A 32 0.87 -4.72 41.08
C GLY A 32 1.64 -3.47 41.51
N LEU A 33 1.94 -2.61 40.54
CA LEU A 33 2.70 -1.37 40.70
C LEU A 33 1.86 -0.19 40.20
N TYR A 34 1.92 0.95 40.90
CA TYR A 34 1.42 2.19 40.34
C TYR A 34 2.37 3.36 40.59
N PHE A 35 2.59 4.14 39.54
CA PHE A 35 3.42 5.34 39.56
C PHE A 35 2.51 6.56 39.62
N LYS A 36 2.65 7.37 40.67
CA LYS A 36 1.82 8.55 40.87
C LYS A 36 2.39 9.71 40.07
N SER A 37 1.52 10.36 39.30
CA SER A 37 1.82 11.60 38.58
C SER A 37 2.52 12.64 39.47
N PHE A 38 3.62 13.16 38.96
CA PHE A 38 4.39 14.24 39.59
C PHE A 38 4.84 15.27 38.55
N ALA A 39 4.98 16.52 38.99
CA ALA A 39 5.46 17.58 38.11
C ALA A 39 7.00 17.58 38.06
N GLY A 40 7.55 17.33 36.87
CA GLY A 40 8.99 17.32 36.59
C GLY A 40 9.60 15.92 36.54
N THR A 41 10.80 15.80 35.96
CA THR A 41 11.41 14.51 35.59
C THR A 41 12.00 13.72 36.78
N ASN A 42 11.31 12.67 37.20
CA ASN A 42 11.66 11.80 38.34
C ASN A 42 11.28 10.31 38.08
N PRO A 43 11.72 9.68 36.97
CA PRO A 43 11.39 8.29 36.67
C PRO A 43 11.97 7.32 37.69
N PHE A 44 11.25 6.25 37.99
CA PHE A 44 11.76 5.10 38.71
C PHE A 44 12.47 4.14 37.76
N THR A 45 13.62 3.62 38.21
CA THR A 45 14.37 2.57 37.52
C THR A 45 14.50 1.35 38.39
N PHE A 46 14.03 0.21 37.89
CA PHE A 46 14.18 -1.11 38.51
C PHE A 46 15.34 -1.83 37.85
N SER A 47 16.32 -2.24 38.67
CA SER A 47 17.55 -2.92 38.23
C SER A 47 17.85 -4.12 39.11
N GLY A 48 18.83 -4.94 38.73
CA GLY A 48 19.19 -6.16 39.45
C GLY A 48 18.94 -7.42 38.62
N SER A 49 19.57 -8.53 39.02
CA SER A 49 19.55 -9.79 38.26
C SER A 49 18.42 -10.74 38.64
N SER A 50 17.67 -10.43 39.70
CA SER A 50 16.55 -11.27 40.15
C SER A 50 15.25 -10.93 39.44
N THR A 51 14.25 -11.81 39.58
CA THR A 51 12.95 -11.66 38.91
C THR A 51 11.98 -10.87 39.78
N LEU A 52 11.35 -9.87 39.19
CA LEU A 52 10.17 -9.20 39.73
C LEU A 52 8.90 -9.77 39.05
N THR A 53 8.12 -10.54 39.81
CA THR A 53 6.85 -11.10 39.35
C THR A 53 5.72 -10.11 39.62
N ILE A 54 4.99 -9.74 38.58
CA ILE A 54 3.80 -8.87 38.65
C ILE A 54 2.56 -9.75 38.61
N GLY A 55 1.74 -9.67 39.66
CA GLY A 55 0.49 -10.42 39.78
C GLY A 55 -0.70 -9.73 39.12
N ARG A 56 -1.90 -10.12 39.53
CA ARG A 56 -3.20 -9.69 38.93
C ARG A 56 -3.48 -8.19 38.93
N GLY A 57 -2.65 -7.41 39.59
CA GLY A 57 -2.79 -5.97 39.69
C GLY A 57 -2.13 -5.20 38.54
N GLY A 58 -1.21 -5.82 37.79
CA GLY A 58 -0.57 -5.16 36.67
C GLY A 58 0.35 -4.00 37.04
N ILE A 59 0.66 -3.19 36.03
CA ILE A 59 1.44 -1.95 36.16
C ILE A 59 0.56 -0.80 35.66
N THR A 60 0.48 0.28 36.44
CA THR A 60 -0.18 1.52 36.04
C THR A 60 0.77 2.70 36.14
N ASN A 61 0.98 3.46 35.07
CA ASN A 61 1.82 4.66 35.09
C ASN A 61 0.98 5.93 34.88
N TYR A 62 0.65 6.63 35.97
CA TYR A 62 0.00 7.95 35.89
C TYR A 62 1.00 9.10 35.68
N ASP A 63 2.30 8.81 35.68
CA ASP A 63 3.35 9.80 35.50
C ASP A 63 3.63 10.07 34.01
N ALA A 64 4.11 11.28 33.71
CA ALA A 64 4.53 11.66 32.38
C ALA A 64 5.94 11.12 32.06
N ASP A 65 6.71 10.73 33.07
CA ASP A 65 8.00 10.09 32.89
C ASP A 65 7.86 8.60 32.57
N GLN A 66 8.71 8.12 31.66
CA GLN A 66 8.84 6.71 31.33
C GLN A 66 9.51 5.95 32.46
N GLN A 67 8.87 4.87 32.92
CA GLN A 67 9.38 4.03 34.00
C GLN A 67 10.22 2.89 33.43
N ALA A 68 11.40 2.67 34.00
CA ALA A 68 12.39 1.75 33.44
C ALA A 68 12.51 0.44 34.24
N PHE A 69 12.47 -0.69 33.55
CA PHE A 69 12.63 -2.03 34.11
C PHE A 69 13.78 -2.75 33.39
N THR A 70 14.97 -2.59 33.96
CA THR A 70 16.17 -3.34 33.55
C THR A 70 16.30 -4.68 34.26
N ALA A 71 15.63 -4.83 35.41
CA ALA A 71 15.44 -6.13 36.06
C ALA A 71 14.50 -7.04 35.24
N ASN A 72 14.60 -8.35 35.43
CA ASN A 72 13.75 -9.31 34.75
C ASN A 72 12.30 -9.20 35.26
N LEU A 73 11.34 -9.00 34.36
CA LEU A 73 9.91 -9.06 34.68
C LEU A 73 9.34 -10.44 34.37
N GLN A 74 8.40 -10.89 35.21
CA GLN A 74 7.62 -12.10 34.97
C GLN A 74 6.14 -11.86 35.27
N LEU A 75 5.25 -12.41 34.46
CA LEU A 75 3.81 -12.41 34.75
C LEU A 75 3.48 -13.51 35.77
N GLY A 76 2.79 -13.15 36.84
CA GLY A 76 2.24 -14.10 37.82
C GLY A 76 0.85 -14.64 37.44
N THR A 77 0.16 -13.96 36.53
CA THR A 77 -1.16 -14.30 35.99
C THR A 77 -1.37 -13.53 34.69
N SER A 78 -2.42 -13.88 33.95
CA SER A 78 -2.92 -13.04 32.87
C SER A 78 -3.39 -11.70 33.42
N GLN A 79 -2.97 -10.60 32.81
CA GLN A 79 -3.11 -9.26 33.38
C GLN A 79 -3.04 -8.15 32.33
N TYR A 80 -3.54 -6.99 32.74
CA TYR A 80 -3.58 -5.75 31.97
C TYR A 80 -2.63 -4.70 32.58
N TRP A 81 -1.83 -4.04 31.74
CA TRP A 81 -0.96 -2.94 32.11
C TRP A 81 -1.40 -1.65 31.41
N ASP A 82 -1.55 -0.58 32.18
CA ASP A 82 -1.83 0.77 31.70
C ASP A 82 -0.56 1.61 31.86
N ALA A 83 0.22 1.74 30.80
CA ALA A 83 1.48 2.47 30.81
C ALA A 83 1.30 3.99 30.72
N GLY A 84 0.06 4.48 30.58
CA GLY A 84 -0.27 5.90 30.51
C GLY A 84 0.57 6.68 29.50
N ILE A 85 0.64 8.00 29.68
CA ILE A 85 1.37 8.91 28.77
C ILE A 85 2.90 8.82 28.91
N GLY A 86 3.41 8.32 30.05
CA GLY A 86 4.84 8.17 30.26
C GLY A 86 5.41 6.92 29.60
N GLY A 87 4.60 5.87 29.42
CA GLY A 87 5.05 4.60 28.86
C GLY A 87 5.93 3.79 29.82
N LEU A 88 6.42 2.65 29.32
CA LEU A 88 7.34 1.74 30.03
C LEU A 88 8.55 1.41 29.14
N ALA A 89 9.75 1.39 29.73
CA ALA A 89 10.96 0.88 29.09
C ALA A 89 11.40 -0.43 29.76
N ILE A 90 11.17 -1.57 29.11
CA ILE A 90 11.43 -2.89 29.66
C ILE A 90 12.59 -3.54 28.90
N VAL A 91 13.44 -4.25 29.63
CA VAL A 91 14.49 -5.08 29.00
C VAL A 91 13.96 -6.47 28.71
N ASN A 92 13.66 -7.30 29.74
CA ASN A 92 13.19 -8.67 29.53
C ASN A 92 11.83 -8.91 30.18
N LEU A 93 11.01 -9.71 29.53
CA LEU A 93 9.70 -10.15 30.02
C LEU A 93 9.54 -11.66 29.85
N ASN A 94 9.12 -12.35 30.91
CA ASN A 94 8.65 -13.73 30.83
C ASN A 94 7.13 -13.77 31.01
N THR A 95 6.41 -14.15 29.96
CA THR A 95 4.95 -14.31 29.97
C THR A 95 4.50 -15.43 30.93
N ASN A 96 5.37 -16.41 31.20
CA ASN A 96 5.11 -17.51 32.12
C ASN A 96 3.77 -18.22 31.84
N GLY A 97 3.40 -18.35 30.56
CA GLY A 97 2.14 -18.97 30.13
C GLY A 97 0.89 -18.09 30.27
N ASN A 98 1.05 -16.80 30.55
CA ASN A 98 -0.05 -15.87 30.78
C ASN A 98 -0.15 -14.81 29.67
N LEU A 99 -1.35 -14.27 29.46
CA LEU A 99 -1.56 -13.11 28.61
C LEU A 99 -1.07 -11.82 29.31
N LEU A 100 -0.27 -11.02 28.62
CA LEU A 100 -0.12 -9.59 28.93
C LEU A 100 -0.91 -8.79 27.89
N GLU A 101 -1.85 -7.98 28.36
CA GLU A 101 -2.45 -6.90 27.57
C GLU A 101 -1.83 -5.57 28.02
N LEU A 102 -1.35 -4.78 27.06
CA LEU A 102 -0.74 -3.47 27.29
C LEU A 102 -1.58 -2.39 26.61
N ASP A 103 -1.95 -1.36 27.35
CA ASP A 103 -2.40 -0.08 26.81
C ASP A 103 -1.37 0.99 27.19
N SER A 104 -0.95 1.80 26.24
CA SER A 104 0.14 2.75 26.43
C SER A 104 -0.07 4.00 25.60
N ALA A 105 -0.75 5.00 26.16
CA ALA A 105 -0.92 6.30 25.48
C ALA A 105 0.41 6.97 25.08
N GLY A 106 1.47 6.75 25.87
CA GLY A 106 2.85 7.12 25.56
C GLY A 106 3.62 6.00 24.86
N ALA A 107 4.86 6.28 24.43
CA ALA A 107 5.69 5.25 23.82
C ALA A 107 6.24 4.26 24.87
N SER A 108 5.95 2.98 24.67
CA SER A 108 6.54 1.87 25.44
C SER A 108 7.53 1.07 24.59
N SER A 109 8.48 0.40 25.24
CA SER A 109 9.45 -0.46 24.55
C SER A 109 9.79 -1.72 25.35
N ILE A 110 10.04 -2.81 24.62
CA ILE A 110 10.68 -4.03 25.14
C ILE A 110 11.90 -4.31 24.27
N SER A 111 13.08 -4.12 24.85
CA SER A 111 14.36 -4.14 24.12
C SER A 111 15.03 -5.51 24.05
N GLY A 112 14.71 -6.41 24.98
CA GLY A 112 15.23 -7.76 25.08
C GLY A 112 14.18 -8.83 24.76
N ASN A 113 14.37 -10.02 25.32
CA ASN A 113 13.56 -11.19 24.99
C ASN A 113 12.21 -11.15 25.73
N ILE A 114 11.11 -11.32 24.98
CA ILE A 114 9.83 -11.79 25.53
C ILE A 114 9.82 -13.31 25.43
N SER A 115 9.65 -14.01 26.55
CA SER A 115 9.74 -15.47 26.65
C SER A 115 8.49 -16.10 27.26
N GLY A 116 8.39 -17.43 27.21
CA GLY A 116 7.30 -18.21 27.81
C GLY A 116 6.15 -18.50 26.85
N ALA A 117 5.21 -19.36 27.27
CA ALA A 117 4.15 -19.85 26.39
C ALA A 117 2.90 -18.94 26.30
N GLY A 118 2.91 -17.77 26.95
CA GLY A 118 1.76 -16.88 27.02
C GLY A 118 1.61 -15.99 25.79
N SER A 119 0.42 -15.41 25.64
CA SER A 119 0.09 -14.46 24.58
C SER A 119 0.44 -13.03 24.95
N PHE A 120 0.44 -12.16 23.96
CA PHE A 120 0.68 -10.72 24.11
C PHE A 120 -0.41 -9.93 23.37
N ALA A 121 -0.93 -8.87 23.97
CA ALA A 121 -1.90 -7.98 23.36
C ALA A 121 -1.50 -6.50 23.52
N LEU A 122 -1.73 -5.69 22.48
CA LEU A 122 -1.62 -4.23 22.50
C LEU A 122 -3.01 -3.62 22.24
N SER A 123 -3.46 -2.75 23.13
CA SER A 123 -4.80 -2.14 23.08
C SER A 123 -4.77 -0.63 22.82
N GLY A 124 -3.59 -0.02 22.72
CA GLY A 124 -3.46 1.40 22.41
C GLY A 124 -2.03 1.95 22.40
N GLY A 125 -1.86 3.06 21.67
CA GLY A 125 -0.63 3.82 21.48
C GLY A 125 0.53 3.03 20.89
N THR A 126 1.78 3.35 21.21
CA THR A 126 2.96 2.81 20.49
C THR A 126 3.79 1.87 21.36
N LEU A 127 4.05 0.66 20.86
CA LEU A 127 4.95 -0.30 21.47
C LEU A 127 6.07 -0.70 20.49
N THR A 128 7.33 -0.50 20.89
CA THR A 128 8.49 -0.97 20.12
C THR A 128 9.08 -2.26 20.70
N LEU A 129 9.19 -3.29 19.86
CA LEU A 129 9.82 -4.58 20.16
C LEU A 129 11.14 -4.71 19.38
N SER A 130 12.28 -4.58 20.07
CA SER A 130 13.61 -4.57 19.43
C SER A 130 14.39 -5.86 19.64
N GLY A 131 14.01 -6.69 20.61
CA GLY A 131 14.69 -7.94 20.91
C GLY A 131 14.25 -9.11 20.03
N THR A 132 15.02 -10.20 20.08
CA THR A 132 14.60 -11.50 19.54
C THR A 132 13.77 -12.21 20.60
N SER A 133 12.46 -12.23 20.38
CA SER A 133 11.48 -12.82 21.29
C SER A 133 11.23 -14.30 20.99
N SER A 134 11.04 -15.08 22.05
CA SER A 134 10.91 -16.55 22.03
C SER A 134 9.57 -17.04 22.60
N TYR A 135 8.64 -16.13 22.90
CA TYR A 135 7.29 -16.52 23.31
C TYR A 135 6.53 -17.19 22.16
N THR A 136 5.63 -18.10 22.50
CA THR A 136 4.93 -18.93 21.53
C THR A 136 3.43 -18.71 21.48
N GLY A 137 2.86 -17.95 22.42
CA GLY A 137 1.47 -17.53 22.33
C GLY A 137 1.28 -16.48 21.23
N ALA A 138 0.03 -16.29 20.81
CA ALA A 138 -0.31 -15.33 19.77
C ALA A 138 -0.04 -13.88 20.21
N THR A 139 0.17 -13.02 19.22
CA THR A 139 0.26 -11.58 19.38
C THR A 139 -1.01 -10.94 18.81
N TRP A 140 -1.72 -10.17 19.61
CA TRP A 140 -2.92 -9.44 19.19
C TRP A 140 -2.67 -7.93 19.26
N VAL A 141 -3.06 -7.20 18.24
CA VAL A 141 -3.02 -5.74 18.24
C VAL A 141 -4.44 -5.26 18.01
N HIS A 142 -5.14 -4.94 19.09
CA HIS A 142 -6.51 -4.44 19.03
C HIS A 142 -6.57 -2.99 18.53
N SER A 143 -5.54 -2.19 18.86
CA SER A 143 -5.38 -0.81 18.42
C SER A 143 -3.94 -0.33 18.71
N GLY A 144 -3.55 0.80 18.10
CA GLY A 144 -2.23 1.39 18.27
C GLY A 144 -1.21 0.94 17.23
N ASN A 145 0.05 1.34 17.42
CA ASN A 145 1.17 1.02 16.55
C ASN A 145 2.13 0.03 17.23
N LEU A 146 2.17 -1.20 16.72
CA LEU A 146 3.20 -2.17 17.05
C LEU A 146 4.40 -1.99 16.12
N VAL A 147 5.51 -1.50 16.65
CA VAL A 147 6.78 -1.36 15.92
C VAL A 147 7.66 -2.57 16.20
N VAL A 148 7.86 -3.46 15.24
CA VAL A 148 8.78 -4.60 15.37
C VAL A 148 10.09 -4.29 14.66
N SER A 149 11.15 -4.05 15.43
CA SER A 149 12.53 -3.87 14.92
C SER A 149 13.43 -5.07 15.22
N GLY A 150 12.99 -5.97 16.09
CA GLY A 150 13.63 -7.25 16.40
C GLY A 150 12.95 -8.43 15.71
N SER A 151 12.61 -9.46 16.46
CA SER A 151 11.85 -10.60 15.93
C SER A 151 10.82 -11.09 16.94
N ILE A 152 9.59 -11.29 16.48
CA ILE A 152 8.53 -12.01 17.19
C ILE A 152 8.09 -13.26 16.41
N ALA A 153 8.89 -13.75 15.46
CA ALA A 153 8.53 -14.84 14.55
C ALA A 153 8.19 -16.17 15.26
N SER A 154 8.53 -16.33 16.54
CA SER A 154 8.17 -17.50 17.35
C SER A 154 6.73 -17.46 17.87
N SER A 155 6.07 -16.29 17.83
CA SER A 155 4.63 -16.16 18.12
C SER A 155 3.84 -17.01 17.13
N SER A 156 2.74 -17.61 17.59
CA SER A 156 1.94 -18.49 16.74
C SER A 156 1.24 -17.75 15.59
N ALA A 157 0.91 -16.48 15.77
CA ALA A 157 0.26 -15.61 14.79
C ALA A 157 0.29 -14.15 15.28
N LEU A 158 0.21 -13.19 14.34
CA LEU A 158 0.01 -11.78 14.60
C LEU A 158 -1.34 -11.35 14.03
N LEU A 159 -2.31 -11.11 14.92
CA LEU A 159 -3.65 -10.62 14.57
C LEU A 159 -3.70 -9.10 14.74
N LEU A 160 -4.09 -8.39 13.68
CA LEU A 160 -4.28 -6.93 13.68
C LEU A 160 -5.78 -6.62 13.56
N ASP A 161 -6.36 -5.88 14.50
CA ASP A 161 -7.72 -5.35 14.38
C ASP A 161 -7.66 -3.88 13.94
N SER A 162 -8.49 -3.43 13.00
CA SER A 162 -8.58 -2.01 12.66
C SER A 162 -8.95 -1.18 13.91
N PRO A 163 -8.21 -0.09 14.25
CA PRO A 163 -7.25 0.65 13.42
C PRO A 163 -5.77 0.37 13.77
N ALA A 164 -5.42 -0.84 14.17
CA ALA A 164 -4.05 -1.23 14.49
C ALA A 164 -3.11 -1.05 13.29
N LEU A 165 -1.90 -0.59 13.59
CA LEU A 165 -0.79 -0.43 12.66
C LEU A 165 0.35 -1.36 13.07
N LEU A 166 0.86 -2.13 12.10
CA LEU A 166 2.14 -2.83 12.22
C LEU A 166 3.20 -2.06 11.44
N SER A 167 4.31 -1.73 12.10
CA SER A 167 5.46 -1.08 11.46
C SER A 167 6.79 -1.66 11.94
N GLY A 168 7.89 -1.09 11.46
CA GLY A 168 9.25 -1.51 11.80
C GLY A 168 9.90 -2.39 10.73
N THR A 169 11.08 -2.92 11.05
CA THR A 169 11.98 -3.59 10.08
C THR A 169 12.36 -5.02 10.45
N GLY A 170 11.67 -5.55 11.45
CA GLY A 170 11.95 -6.84 12.06
C GLY A 170 11.30 -8.00 11.36
N MET A 171 11.14 -9.09 12.10
CA MET A 171 10.50 -10.32 11.63
C MET A 171 9.27 -10.68 12.47
N VAL A 172 8.15 -10.94 11.81
CA VAL A 172 6.87 -11.31 12.41
C VAL A 172 6.41 -12.70 11.90
N PRO A 173 5.49 -13.39 12.61
CA PRO A 173 4.93 -14.67 12.15
C PRO A 173 3.97 -14.45 10.97
N THR A 174 2.99 -15.33 10.77
CA THR A 174 1.85 -15.05 9.89
C THR A 174 1.09 -13.83 10.38
N ILE A 175 0.73 -12.92 9.48
CA ILE A 175 -0.09 -11.74 9.77
C ILE A 175 -1.52 -12.00 9.28
N GLU A 176 -2.52 -11.72 10.12
CA GLU A 176 -3.94 -11.87 9.83
C GLU A 176 -4.76 -10.70 10.41
N GLY A 177 -6.01 -10.54 9.96
CA GLY A 177 -6.97 -9.60 10.54
C GLY A 177 -7.43 -8.48 9.60
N THR A 178 -7.69 -7.31 10.18
CA THR A 178 -8.32 -6.13 9.55
C THR A 178 -7.52 -4.83 9.70
N GLY A 179 -6.34 -4.89 10.34
CA GLY A 179 -5.47 -3.73 10.51
C GLY A 179 -4.57 -3.44 9.32
N THR A 180 -3.67 -2.47 9.50
CA THR A 180 -2.78 -1.96 8.44
C THR A 180 -1.33 -2.37 8.66
N ILE A 181 -0.64 -2.74 7.58
CA ILE A 181 0.80 -3.05 7.57
C ILE A 181 1.55 -1.94 6.84
N SER A 182 2.47 -1.27 7.53
CA SER A 182 3.30 -0.19 6.99
C SER A 182 4.77 -0.44 7.32
N PRO A 183 5.52 -1.11 6.43
CA PRO A 183 6.92 -1.45 6.68
C PRO A 183 7.81 -0.24 7.04
N GLY A 184 8.84 -0.50 7.85
CA GLY A 184 9.84 0.50 8.22
C GLY A 184 9.42 1.45 9.34
N ASN A 185 10.24 2.49 9.54
CA ASN A 185 9.73 3.80 10.03
C ASN A 185 9.26 4.64 8.81
N SER A 186 8.92 3.93 7.74
CA SER A 186 8.90 4.21 6.31
C SER A 186 9.95 5.19 5.73
N PRO A 187 10.57 4.83 4.60
CA PRO A 187 10.55 3.50 4.00
C PRO A 187 11.40 2.47 4.78
N GLY A 188 11.12 1.18 4.65
CA GLY A 188 11.88 0.09 5.25
C GLY A 188 11.43 -1.31 4.85
N ILE A 189 12.17 -2.33 5.29
CA ILE A 189 11.86 -3.74 4.98
C ILE A 189 11.36 -4.45 6.23
N LEU A 190 10.09 -4.86 6.24
CA LEU A 190 9.49 -5.73 7.25
C LEU A 190 9.46 -7.17 6.71
N THR A 191 9.81 -8.15 7.54
CA THR A 191 9.75 -9.57 7.15
C THR A 191 8.59 -10.27 7.86
N ALA A 192 7.76 -10.98 7.11
CA ALA A 192 6.70 -11.84 7.61
C ALA A 192 6.94 -13.31 7.21
N THR A 193 6.33 -14.23 7.95
CA THR A 193 6.33 -15.64 7.55
C THR A 193 5.39 -15.84 6.37
N SER A 194 4.11 -15.49 6.53
CA SER A 194 3.08 -15.47 5.48
C SER A 194 2.04 -14.39 5.81
N ILE A 195 1.07 -14.17 4.92
CA ILE A 195 -0.06 -13.29 5.18
C ILE A 195 -1.37 -14.00 4.89
N ASP A 196 -2.35 -13.85 5.79
CA ASP A 196 -3.75 -14.15 5.52
C ASP A 196 -4.55 -12.84 5.42
N PRO A 197 -4.83 -12.35 4.20
CA PRO A 197 -5.55 -11.11 3.98
C PRO A 197 -7.08 -11.26 4.09
N SER A 198 -7.60 -12.46 4.39
CA SER A 198 -9.03 -12.78 4.34
C SER A 198 -9.92 -11.92 5.24
N GLY A 199 -9.35 -11.35 6.32
CA GLY A 199 -10.04 -10.43 7.20
C GLY A 199 -10.23 -9.02 6.61
N GLY A 200 -9.46 -8.61 5.60
CA GLY A 200 -9.42 -7.23 5.12
C GLY A 200 -8.20 -6.46 5.63
N LEU A 201 -7.01 -7.09 5.63
CA LEU A 201 -5.76 -6.39 5.88
C LEU A 201 -5.50 -5.31 4.82
N ASP A 202 -5.01 -4.17 5.27
CA ASP A 202 -4.58 -3.06 4.41
C ASP A 202 -3.05 -2.91 4.43
N PHE A 203 -2.50 -2.30 3.38
CA PHE A 203 -1.06 -2.19 3.16
C PHE A 203 -0.68 -0.78 2.73
N ASP A 204 0.22 -0.15 3.47
CA ASP A 204 0.78 1.16 3.14
C ASP A 204 2.24 1.02 2.73
N PHE A 205 2.57 1.46 1.51
CA PHE A 205 3.92 1.39 0.96
C PHE A 205 4.41 2.77 0.47
N GLU A 206 5.49 3.26 1.06
CA GLU A 206 6.23 4.44 0.60
C GLU A 206 7.34 4.08 -0.38
N PHE A 207 7.44 4.85 -1.47
CA PHE A 207 8.51 4.75 -2.44
C PHE A 207 9.17 6.11 -2.64
N THR A 208 10.47 6.22 -2.35
CA THR A 208 11.22 7.47 -2.52
C THR A 208 12.02 7.53 -3.82
N ALA A 209 12.13 6.40 -4.55
CA ALA A 209 12.82 6.37 -5.83
C ALA A 209 12.35 5.21 -6.75
N ALA A 210 12.39 5.46 -8.05
CA ALA A 210 12.20 4.46 -9.11
C ALA A 210 13.42 3.53 -9.21
N SER A 211 13.62 2.71 -8.17
CA SER A 211 14.73 1.77 -8.05
C SER A 211 14.38 0.60 -7.13
N ALA A 212 15.28 -0.36 -7.00
CA ALA A 212 15.13 -1.48 -6.08
C ALA A 212 15.32 -1.07 -4.60
N PRO A 213 14.62 -1.71 -3.65
CA PRO A 213 14.89 -1.55 -2.22
C PRO A 213 16.35 -1.84 -1.86
N ASN A 214 16.86 -1.24 -0.79
CA ASN A 214 18.18 -1.60 -0.27
C ASN A 214 18.08 -2.88 0.57
N PHE A 215 18.12 -4.04 -0.10
CA PHE A 215 17.89 -5.35 0.53
C PHE A 215 18.84 -5.66 1.70
N THR A 216 20.06 -5.10 1.70
CA THR A 216 21.05 -5.34 2.75
C THR A 216 20.92 -4.42 3.97
N SER A 217 20.09 -3.37 3.87
CA SER A 217 19.90 -2.39 4.95
C SER A 217 18.40 -2.13 5.17
N PRO A 218 17.67 -3.06 5.85
CA PRO A 218 16.22 -2.96 6.06
C PRO A 218 15.71 -1.61 6.57
N SER A 219 16.42 -0.97 7.50
CA SER A 219 16.05 0.33 8.10
C SER A 219 16.48 1.56 7.30
N ALA A 220 17.19 1.37 6.20
CA ALA A 220 17.62 2.42 5.29
C ALA A 220 17.24 2.07 3.85
N SER A 221 16.22 1.23 3.67
CA SER A 221 15.65 0.97 2.36
C SER A 221 15.00 2.24 1.84
N ILE A 222 15.13 2.45 0.53
CA ILE A 222 14.56 3.62 -0.16
C ILE A 222 13.09 3.44 -0.49
N ASN A 223 12.63 2.19 -0.59
CA ASN A 223 11.23 1.84 -0.83
C ASN A 223 10.81 0.81 0.21
N ASP A 224 9.55 0.87 0.60
CA ASP A 224 8.94 -0.10 1.49
C ASP A 224 8.91 -1.47 0.86
N LEU A 225 9.11 -2.48 1.72
CA LEU A 225 9.05 -3.88 1.33
C LEU A 225 8.50 -4.72 2.47
N LEU A 226 7.39 -5.40 2.22
CA LEU A 226 6.97 -6.57 2.98
C LEU A 226 7.57 -7.81 2.32
N ARG A 227 8.64 -8.35 2.93
CA ARG A 227 9.24 -9.62 2.54
C ARG A 227 8.46 -10.77 3.17
N ILE A 228 8.07 -11.75 2.36
CA ILE A 228 7.33 -12.93 2.80
C ILE A 228 8.17 -14.20 2.51
N THR A 229 8.35 -15.03 3.54
CA THR A 229 9.39 -16.08 3.54
C THR A 229 8.86 -17.51 3.45
N ALA A 230 7.56 -17.73 3.70
CA ALA A 230 6.95 -19.05 3.54
C ALA A 230 6.79 -19.42 2.06
N ILE A 231 6.79 -20.73 1.80
CA ILE A 231 6.52 -21.32 0.48
C ILE A 231 5.10 -21.03 -0.03
N THR A 232 4.19 -20.66 0.87
CA THR A 232 2.84 -20.16 0.57
C THR A 232 2.78 -18.74 1.12
N PRO A 233 3.21 -17.72 0.33
CA PRO A 233 3.33 -16.36 0.85
C PRO A 233 1.97 -15.75 1.25
N PHE A 234 0.95 -16.01 0.43
CA PHE A 234 -0.42 -15.57 0.64
C PHE A 234 -1.29 -16.79 0.94
N GLU A 235 -1.89 -16.88 2.13
CA GLU A 235 -2.80 -17.97 2.49
C GLU A 235 -4.14 -17.86 1.76
N ASN A 236 -4.55 -16.63 1.41
CA ASN A 236 -5.68 -16.29 0.56
C ASN A 236 -5.32 -15.13 -0.37
N ASN A 237 -6.07 -14.96 -1.47
CA ASN A 237 -5.92 -13.80 -2.34
C ASN A 237 -6.55 -12.56 -1.70
N LEU A 238 -5.93 -11.40 -1.91
CA LEU A 238 -6.54 -10.11 -1.62
C LEU A 238 -7.79 -9.94 -2.51
N THR A 239 -8.72 -9.15 -2.00
CA THR A 239 -10.00 -8.83 -2.63
C THR A 239 -10.25 -7.32 -2.58
N ALA A 240 -11.36 -6.85 -3.12
CA ALA A 240 -11.74 -5.44 -3.04
C ALA A 240 -11.96 -4.91 -1.60
N ASN A 241 -11.92 -5.80 -0.58
CA ASN A 241 -11.93 -5.42 0.83
C ASN A 241 -10.53 -5.12 1.40
N ASN A 242 -9.47 -5.29 0.60
CA ASN A 242 -8.10 -4.97 0.97
C ASN A 242 -7.66 -3.74 0.17
N GLU A 243 -7.05 -2.76 0.84
CA GLU A 243 -6.44 -1.60 0.20
C GLU A 243 -4.91 -1.72 0.16
N ILE A 244 -4.33 -1.44 -1.01
CA ILE A 244 -2.90 -1.21 -1.20
C ILE A 244 -2.72 0.28 -1.50
N SER A 245 -2.28 1.02 -0.49
CA SER A 245 -1.92 2.43 -0.60
C SER A 245 -0.46 2.59 -1.02
N VAL A 246 -0.23 3.27 -2.14
CA VAL A 246 1.09 3.55 -2.69
C VAL A 246 1.40 5.03 -2.53
N TYR A 247 2.38 5.36 -1.70
CA TYR A 247 2.85 6.73 -1.49
C TYR A 247 4.15 6.97 -2.28
N LEU A 248 4.04 7.62 -3.43
CA LEU A 248 5.18 8.01 -4.26
C LEU A 248 5.75 9.34 -3.76
N ASN A 249 6.80 9.25 -2.95
CA ASN A 249 7.53 10.40 -2.42
C ASN A 249 8.59 10.88 -3.42
N VAL A 250 8.13 11.26 -4.60
CA VAL A 250 8.93 11.81 -5.71
C VAL A 250 8.28 13.08 -6.23
N ALA A 251 9.10 13.98 -6.79
CA ALA A 251 8.59 15.30 -7.23
C ALA A 251 7.71 15.22 -8.48
N SER A 252 7.95 14.26 -9.37
CA SER A 252 7.19 14.06 -10.60
C SER A 252 7.38 12.65 -11.15
N LEU A 253 6.41 12.19 -11.93
CA LEU A 253 6.47 10.93 -12.65
C LEU A 253 6.91 11.13 -14.11
N SER A 254 7.44 10.07 -14.71
CA SER A 254 7.79 10.01 -16.13
C SER A 254 7.53 8.61 -16.65
N ALA A 255 6.98 8.50 -17.88
CA ALA A 255 6.69 7.22 -18.51
C ALA A 255 7.90 6.28 -18.51
N GLY A 256 7.67 5.00 -18.22
CA GLY A 256 8.70 3.96 -18.13
C GLY A 256 9.47 3.94 -16.81
N GLN A 257 9.21 4.84 -15.86
CA GLN A 257 9.74 4.71 -14.51
C GLN A 257 9.23 3.42 -13.85
N GLN A 258 10.11 2.72 -13.16
CA GLN A 258 9.80 1.48 -12.46
C GLN A 258 10.18 1.61 -10.99
N PHE A 259 9.17 1.52 -10.13
CA PHE A 259 9.36 1.43 -8.69
C PHE A 259 9.28 -0.03 -8.29
N LEU A 260 10.27 -0.51 -7.55
CA LEU A 260 10.31 -1.86 -7.02
C LEU A 260 10.21 -1.77 -5.50
N GLY A 261 9.37 -2.60 -4.89
CA GLY A 261 9.00 -2.47 -3.49
C GLY A 261 7.69 -3.21 -3.20
N GLY A 262 6.95 -2.77 -2.18
CA GLY A 262 5.66 -3.34 -1.82
C GLY A 262 5.79 -4.78 -1.34
N PHE A 263 5.46 -5.77 -2.18
CA PHE A 263 5.59 -7.18 -1.84
C PHE A 263 6.85 -7.82 -2.44
N PHE A 264 7.54 -8.64 -1.64
CA PHE A 264 8.55 -9.58 -2.11
C PHE A 264 8.30 -10.97 -1.55
N THR A 265 8.33 -11.98 -2.41
CA THR A 265 8.26 -13.39 -1.99
C THR A 265 9.62 -14.04 -2.20
N ASP A 266 10.07 -14.84 -1.22
CA ASP A 266 11.27 -15.67 -1.40
C ASP A 266 11.08 -16.74 -2.50
N GLU A 267 9.84 -17.01 -2.90
CA GLU A 267 9.46 -17.86 -4.04
C GLU A 267 9.57 -17.11 -5.38
N ASN A 268 9.86 -17.85 -6.46
CA ASN A 268 9.95 -17.30 -7.82
C ASN A 268 8.61 -17.34 -8.61
N THR A 269 7.59 -17.99 -8.04
CA THR A 269 6.25 -18.12 -8.62
C THR A 269 5.56 -16.77 -8.70
N ASP A 270 4.91 -16.49 -9.82
CA ASP A 270 4.13 -15.25 -9.99
C ASP A 270 3.01 -15.15 -8.97
N PHE A 271 3.00 -14.06 -8.19
CA PHE A 271 1.99 -13.80 -7.17
C PHE A 271 0.99 -12.71 -7.58
N ILE A 272 0.99 -12.24 -8.83
CA ILE A 272 0.07 -11.17 -9.25
C ILE A 272 -1.40 -11.55 -9.00
N ASP A 273 -1.76 -12.82 -9.20
CA ASP A 273 -3.11 -13.33 -8.93
C ASP A 273 -3.52 -13.22 -7.45
N ALA A 274 -2.55 -13.21 -6.54
CA ALA A 274 -2.80 -13.07 -5.11
C ALA A 274 -3.14 -11.63 -4.71
N ILE A 275 -2.72 -10.63 -5.49
CA ILE A 275 -2.87 -9.21 -5.12
C ILE A 275 -3.78 -8.40 -6.06
N LYS A 276 -3.99 -8.86 -7.30
CA LYS A 276 -4.61 -8.05 -8.38
C LYS A 276 -6.06 -7.58 -8.13
N ASN A 277 -6.77 -8.20 -7.19
CA ASN A 277 -8.16 -7.83 -6.89
C ASN A 277 -8.28 -6.84 -5.71
N ALA A 278 -7.16 -6.44 -5.10
CA ALA A 278 -7.14 -5.39 -4.10
C ALA A 278 -7.56 -4.04 -4.69
N GLN A 279 -8.11 -3.16 -3.86
CA GLN A 279 -8.18 -1.74 -4.21
C GLN A 279 -6.77 -1.17 -4.17
N VAL A 280 -6.37 -0.45 -5.23
CA VAL A 280 -5.04 0.19 -5.28
C VAL A 280 -5.24 1.69 -5.34
N THR A 281 -4.77 2.38 -4.31
CA THR A 281 -4.84 3.84 -4.22
C THR A 281 -3.43 4.39 -4.31
N THR A 282 -3.18 5.33 -5.23
CA THR A 282 -1.87 5.95 -5.40
C THR A 282 -1.92 7.41 -4.96
N TYR A 283 -0.88 7.82 -4.26
CA TYR A 283 -0.66 9.17 -3.78
C TYR A 283 0.70 9.67 -4.28
N LEU A 284 0.73 10.89 -4.82
CA LEU A 284 1.97 11.56 -5.22
C LEU A 284 2.28 12.70 -4.24
N ALA A 285 3.55 12.85 -3.87
CA ALA A 285 3.98 13.91 -2.97
C ALA A 285 3.55 15.29 -3.48
N ASP A 286 2.81 16.02 -2.64
CA ASP A 286 2.24 17.32 -2.94
C ASP A 286 2.22 18.15 -1.66
N PRO A 287 3.04 19.23 -1.56
CA PRO A 287 3.04 20.14 -0.41
C PRO A 287 1.70 20.81 -0.11
N THR A 288 0.79 20.81 -1.09
CA THR A 288 -0.57 21.38 -0.98
C THR A 288 -1.66 20.33 -0.84
N GLY A 289 -1.28 19.06 -0.86
CA GLY A 289 -2.19 17.93 -0.75
C GLY A 289 -2.85 17.81 0.63
N ASN A 290 -3.93 17.03 0.70
CA ASN A 290 -4.77 16.86 1.89
C ASN A 290 -4.59 15.50 2.58
N VAL A 291 -3.76 14.62 2.04
CA VAL A 291 -3.38 13.34 2.66
C VAL A 291 -2.03 13.51 3.33
N THR A 292 -1.87 13.04 4.57
CA THR A 292 -0.59 13.05 5.28
C THR A 292 -0.19 11.64 5.64
N PHE A 293 1.05 11.27 5.31
CA PHE A 293 1.62 9.97 5.61
C PHE A 293 3.10 10.16 5.98
N ASN A 294 3.51 9.63 7.14
CA ASN A 294 4.87 9.76 7.70
C ASN A 294 5.46 11.18 7.70
N GLY A 295 4.62 12.18 7.97
CA GLY A 295 5.03 13.60 8.03
C GLY A 295 5.16 14.28 6.67
N GLN A 296 4.91 13.57 5.57
CA GLN A 296 4.85 14.10 4.21
C GLN A 296 3.40 14.29 3.78
N THR A 297 3.15 15.25 2.89
CA THR A 297 1.82 15.52 2.34
C THR A 297 1.71 15.04 0.89
N TYR A 298 0.54 14.54 0.53
CA TYR A 298 0.25 13.93 -0.75
C TYR A 298 -1.13 14.34 -1.25
N SER A 299 -1.29 14.24 -2.57
CA SER A 299 -2.59 14.29 -3.25
C SER A 299 -2.88 12.91 -3.85
N ALA A 300 -4.15 12.50 -3.84
CA ALA A 300 -4.57 11.32 -4.61
C ALA A 300 -4.19 11.54 -6.08
N ASP A 301 -3.55 10.56 -6.69
CA ASP A 301 -3.06 10.71 -8.06
C ASP A 301 -4.24 10.80 -9.02
N THR A 302 -4.41 11.99 -9.62
CA THR A 302 -5.40 12.28 -10.66
C THR A 302 -4.72 12.58 -12.00
N ASN A 303 -3.41 12.36 -12.12
CA ASN A 303 -2.66 12.64 -13.36
C ASN A 303 -3.00 11.64 -14.47
N PRO A 304 -2.78 12.02 -15.75
CA PRO A 304 -2.99 11.14 -16.91
C PRO A 304 -1.99 9.97 -17.02
N LEU A 305 -0.94 9.94 -16.19
CA LEU A 305 -0.01 8.81 -16.13
C LEU A 305 -0.63 7.72 -15.26
N GLY A 306 -0.82 6.54 -15.83
CA GLY A 306 -1.29 5.37 -15.10
C GLY A 306 -0.15 4.68 -14.36
N LEU A 307 -0.48 3.92 -13.32
CA LEU A 307 0.42 2.92 -12.75
C LEU A 307 -0.11 1.53 -13.07
N THR A 308 0.76 0.69 -13.57
CA THR A 308 0.48 -0.73 -13.76
C THR A 308 1.23 -1.54 -12.71
N LEU A 309 0.54 -2.53 -12.16
CA LEU A 309 1.11 -3.48 -11.21
C LEU A 309 1.50 -4.74 -11.98
N SER A 310 2.75 -5.14 -11.85
CA SER A 310 3.25 -6.42 -12.35
C SER A 310 4.18 -7.05 -11.32
N THR A 311 4.62 -8.28 -11.55
CA THR A 311 5.65 -8.89 -10.70
C THR A 311 6.81 -9.38 -11.57
N ILE A 312 8.03 -9.22 -11.08
CA ILE A 312 9.24 -9.61 -11.79
C ILE A 312 10.17 -10.44 -10.92
N LEU A 313 10.96 -11.33 -11.55
CA LEU A 313 12.03 -12.03 -10.84
C LEU A 313 13.04 -11.02 -10.29
N GLN A 314 13.43 -11.20 -9.03
CA GLN A 314 14.38 -10.32 -8.36
C GLN A 314 15.35 -11.14 -7.52
N THR A 315 16.65 -10.93 -7.75
CA THR A 315 17.68 -11.43 -6.83
C THR A 315 17.88 -10.42 -5.71
N ALA A 316 17.65 -10.82 -4.46
CA ALA A 316 17.79 -9.97 -3.28
C ALA A 316 18.67 -10.66 -2.22
N ASN A 317 19.42 -9.89 -1.43
CA ASN A 317 20.22 -10.41 -0.33
C ASN A 317 19.85 -9.67 0.96
N PHE A 318 19.17 -10.37 1.86
CA PHE A 318 18.73 -9.87 3.16
C PHE A 318 19.70 -10.22 4.30
N GLY A 319 20.99 -10.42 3.98
CA GLY A 319 22.05 -10.74 4.94
C GLY A 319 22.37 -12.24 5.08
N ALA A 320 21.51 -13.14 4.58
CA ALA A 320 21.72 -14.59 4.59
C ALA A 320 22.26 -15.16 3.27
N GLY A 321 22.57 -14.30 2.29
CA GLY A 321 22.94 -14.67 0.93
C GLY A 321 21.85 -14.31 -0.09
N PRO A 322 22.16 -14.41 -1.39
CA PRO A 322 21.21 -14.07 -2.45
C PRO A 322 20.07 -15.10 -2.53
N ILE A 323 18.85 -14.59 -2.66
CA ILE A 323 17.61 -15.33 -2.88
C ILE A 323 17.05 -14.88 -4.23
N SER A 324 16.65 -15.84 -5.06
CA SER A 324 15.96 -15.58 -6.33
C SER A 324 14.46 -15.64 -6.09
N GLY A 325 13.92 -14.52 -5.63
CA GLY A 325 12.50 -14.37 -5.36
C GLY A 325 11.78 -13.62 -6.48
N ARG A 326 10.65 -13.04 -6.12
CA ARG A 326 9.83 -12.20 -6.99
C ARG A 326 9.39 -10.95 -6.24
N ILE A 327 9.35 -9.82 -6.93
CA ILE A 327 9.02 -8.51 -6.37
C ILE A 327 7.88 -7.85 -7.14
N LEU A 328 7.05 -7.07 -6.45
CA LEU A 328 6.08 -6.17 -7.09
C LEU A 328 6.85 -5.05 -7.82
N GLN A 329 6.42 -4.79 -9.03
CA GLN A 329 6.84 -3.67 -9.85
C GLN A 329 5.63 -2.76 -10.10
N LEU A 330 5.83 -1.48 -9.83
CA LEU A 330 4.93 -0.41 -10.26
C LEU A 330 5.58 0.29 -11.45
N GLN A 331 4.96 0.18 -12.62
CA GLN A 331 5.43 0.84 -13.83
C GLN A 331 4.54 2.02 -14.17
N VAL A 332 5.16 3.20 -14.31
CA VAL A 332 4.51 4.41 -14.82
C VAL A 332 4.30 4.26 -16.31
N VAL A 333 3.05 4.40 -16.76
CA VAL A 333 2.64 4.27 -18.14
C VAL A 333 2.00 5.55 -18.65
N ASP A 334 2.30 5.92 -19.90
CA ASP A 334 1.66 7.03 -20.60
C ASP A 334 0.51 6.52 -21.46
N GLN A 335 -0.73 6.64 -20.96
CA GLN A 335 -1.92 6.15 -21.67
C GLN A 335 -2.21 6.91 -22.96
N THR A 336 -1.50 8.01 -23.26
CA THR A 336 -1.58 8.67 -24.58
C THR A 336 -0.80 7.92 -25.66
N ASN A 337 0.02 6.93 -25.29
CA ASN A 337 0.70 6.02 -26.19
C ASN A 337 -0.02 4.66 -26.24
N TYR A 338 -0.24 4.12 -27.44
CA TYR A 338 -0.99 2.88 -27.60
C TYR A 338 -0.33 1.65 -26.94
N THR A 339 1.00 1.60 -26.88
CA THR A 339 1.72 0.50 -26.23
C THR A 339 1.46 0.51 -24.73
N ASP A 340 1.57 1.68 -24.10
CA ASP A 340 1.39 1.87 -22.67
C ASP A 340 -0.09 1.78 -22.27
N TRP A 341 -1.00 2.22 -23.14
CA TRP A 341 -2.45 2.00 -22.99
C TRP A 341 -2.78 0.50 -22.95
N LYS A 342 -2.18 -0.32 -23.82
CA LYS A 342 -2.36 -1.78 -23.78
C LYS A 342 -1.85 -2.38 -22.47
N LEU A 343 -0.71 -1.90 -21.97
CA LEU A 343 -0.17 -2.31 -20.67
C LEU A 343 -1.13 -1.93 -19.53
N TYR A 344 -1.69 -0.72 -19.56
CA TYR A 344 -2.64 -0.23 -18.56
C TYR A 344 -3.88 -1.12 -18.45
N TYR A 345 -4.41 -1.56 -19.60
CA TYR A 345 -5.58 -2.44 -19.65
C TYR A 345 -5.25 -3.94 -19.59
N ASN A 346 -3.99 -4.30 -19.26
CA ASN A 346 -3.51 -5.68 -19.18
C ASN A 346 -3.73 -6.50 -20.47
N LEU A 347 -3.71 -5.86 -21.63
CA LEU A 347 -3.88 -6.52 -22.92
C LEU A 347 -2.57 -7.21 -23.33
N SER A 348 -2.62 -8.51 -23.63
CA SER A 348 -1.45 -9.28 -24.05
C SER A 348 -1.79 -10.34 -25.08
N GLY A 349 -0.79 -10.84 -25.81
CA GLY A 349 -0.99 -11.89 -26.81
C GLY A 349 -2.02 -11.50 -27.89
N ASN A 350 -3.02 -12.35 -28.12
CA ASN A 350 -4.07 -12.09 -29.11
C ASN A 350 -4.98 -10.91 -28.71
N ASP A 351 -5.14 -10.66 -27.42
CA ASP A 351 -6.01 -9.61 -26.89
C ASP A 351 -5.41 -8.21 -27.13
N ALA A 352 -4.10 -8.14 -27.39
CA ALA A 352 -3.38 -6.92 -27.71
C ALA A 352 -3.32 -6.59 -29.22
N LEU A 353 -3.94 -7.41 -30.09
CA LEU A 353 -3.97 -7.15 -31.53
C LEU A 353 -4.89 -5.95 -31.82
N ASN A 354 -4.52 -5.13 -32.81
CA ASN A 354 -5.31 -3.96 -33.23
C ASN A 354 -6.76 -4.30 -33.59
N THR A 355 -6.99 -5.53 -34.07
CA THR A 355 -8.29 -6.05 -34.49
C THR A 355 -8.99 -6.89 -33.43
N ALA A 356 -8.39 -7.07 -32.26
CA ALA A 356 -9.06 -7.77 -31.15
C ALA A 356 -10.17 -6.91 -30.57
N ASP A 357 -11.18 -7.57 -30.02
CA ASP A 357 -12.38 -6.99 -29.41
C ASP A 357 -12.65 -7.86 -28.18
N THR A 358 -12.12 -7.43 -27.04
CA THR A 358 -12.05 -8.23 -25.81
C THR A 358 -13.36 -8.27 -25.04
N ASP A 359 -14.20 -7.26 -25.20
CA ASP A 359 -15.50 -7.10 -24.55
C ASP A 359 -16.71 -7.31 -25.49
N SER A 360 -16.43 -7.62 -26.76
CA SER A 360 -17.39 -8.04 -27.78
C SER A 360 -18.45 -6.98 -28.09
N ASP A 361 -18.07 -5.71 -28.11
CA ASP A 361 -18.96 -4.60 -28.48
C ASP A 361 -18.87 -4.22 -29.98
N GLY A 362 -17.95 -4.86 -30.71
CA GLY A 362 -17.71 -4.64 -32.13
C GLY A 362 -16.66 -3.57 -32.42
N ILE A 363 -16.02 -3.01 -31.39
CA ILE A 363 -14.94 -2.03 -31.50
C ILE A 363 -13.61 -2.73 -31.26
N ALA A 364 -12.68 -2.51 -32.18
CA ALA A 364 -11.38 -3.12 -32.11
C ALA A 364 -10.42 -2.29 -31.24
N GLN A 365 -9.39 -2.90 -30.64
CA GLN A 365 -8.48 -2.23 -29.71
C GLN A 365 -7.86 -0.92 -30.22
N LEU A 366 -7.55 -0.83 -31.52
CA LEU A 366 -6.99 0.41 -32.08
C LEU A 366 -8.04 1.54 -32.12
N LEU A 367 -9.32 1.18 -32.33
CA LEU A 367 -10.44 2.12 -32.30
C LEU A 367 -10.83 2.49 -30.87
N GLU A 368 -10.78 1.53 -29.93
CA GLU A 368 -10.91 1.80 -28.48
C GLU A 368 -9.93 2.89 -28.05
N PHE A 369 -8.64 2.69 -28.34
CA PHE A 369 -7.61 3.67 -28.04
C PHE A 369 -7.86 5.02 -28.74
N ALA A 370 -8.23 5.01 -30.02
CA ALA A 370 -8.47 6.23 -30.79
C ALA A 370 -9.64 7.06 -30.24
N PHE A 371 -10.72 6.40 -29.84
CA PHE A 371 -11.95 7.08 -29.44
C PHE A 371 -12.11 7.18 -27.92
N GLY A 372 -11.12 6.69 -27.15
CA GLY A 372 -11.09 6.83 -25.69
C GLY A 372 -11.94 5.82 -24.94
N GLY A 373 -12.16 4.65 -25.53
CA GLY A 373 -12.87 3.55 -24.91
C GLY A 373 -12.04 2.75 -23.90
N ASN A 374 -12.73 1.90 -23.15
CA ASN A 374 -12.12 0.94 -22.25
C ASN A 374 -12.35 -0.47 -22.84
N PRO A 375 -11.27 -1.18 -23.23
CA PRO A 375 -11.37 -2.43 -23.98
C PRO A 375 -11.96 -3.60 -23.18
N ASN A 376 -12.26 -3.39 -21.90
CA ASN A 376 -12.85 -4.37 -21.01
C ASN A 376 -14.31 -4.02 -20.65
N ILE A 377 -14.88 -2.97 -21.25
CA ILE A 377 -16.23 -2.49 -20.97
C ILE A 377 -16.96 -2.27 -22.29
N ASN A 378 -17.96 -3.12 -22.53
CA ASN A 378 -18.83 -3.02 -23.71
C ASN A 378 -19.52 -1.65 -23.80
N ASP A 379 -19.01 -0.76 -24.66
CA ASP A 379 -19.47 0.63 -24.78
C ASP A 379 -19.34 1.18 -26.21
N SER A 380 -20.36 0.87 -27.02
CA SER A 380 -20.48 1.41 -28.37
C SER A 380 -20.69 2.93 -28.48
N SER A 381 -20.86 3.66 -27.36
CA SER A 381 -21.17 5.09 -27.38
C SER A 381 -19.98 5.97 -27.80
N ILE A 382 -18.76 5.43 -27.76
CA ILE A 382 -17.54 6.12 -28.20
C ILE A 382 -17.43 6.27 -29.73
N LEU A 383 -18.26 5.55 -30.50
CA LEU A 383 -18.18 5.58 -31.95
C LEU A 383 -18.56 6.97 -32.53
N PRO A 384 -17.92 7.40 -33.63
CA PRO A 384 -18.26 8.64 -34.30
C PRO A 384 -19.75 8.75 -34.65
N THR A 385 -20.31 9.94 -34.45
CA THR A 385 -21.70 10.25 -34.84
C THR A 385 -21.73 11.00 -36.16
N HIS A 386 -22.88 11.05 -36.83
CA HIS A 386 -23.02 11.73 -38.11
C HIS A 386 -24.26 12.60 -38.15
N ALA A 387 -24.22 13.65 -38.98
CA ALA A 387 -25.33 14.56 -39.18
C ALA A 387 -25.38 15.09 -40.62
N LEU A 388 -26.55 15.57 -41.02
CA LEU A 388 -26.69 16.42 -42.20
C LEU A 388 -26.72 17.88 -41.76
N VAL A 389 -25.86 18.70 -42.35
CA VAL A 389 -25.75 20.13 -42.04
C VAL A 389 -26.07 20.96 -43.27
N GLU A 390 -26.95 21.94 -43.10
CA GLU A 390 -27.35 22.89 -44.14
C GLU A 390 -26.39 24.08 -44.17
N GLU A 391 -25.78 24.33 -45.32
CA GLU A 391 -24.91 25.49 -45.54
C GLU A 391 -25.16 26.07 -46.94
N SER A 392 -25.44 27.37 -47.00
CA SER A 392 -25.71 28.09 -48.26
C SER A 392 -26.80 27.47 -49.15
N GLY A 393 -27.79 26.81 -48.53
CA GLY A 393 -28.91 26.17 -49.22
C GLY A 393 -28.61 24.78 -49.80
N SER A 394 -27.50 24.15 -49.39
CA SER A 394 -27.17 22.76 -49.70
C SER A 394 -26.92 21.97 -48.42
N SER A 395 -27.25 20.68 -48.45
CA SER A 395 -27.05 19.75 -47.34
C SER A 395 -25.73 18.98 -47.51
N TYR A 396 -24.95 18.84 -46.45
CA TYR A 396 -23.66 18.14 -46.42
C TYR A 396 -23.63 17.08 -45.32
N LEU A 397 -22.97 15.95 -45.59
CA LEU A 397 -22.76 14.91 -44.60
C LEU A 397 -21.53 15.24 -43.74
N GLU A 398 -21.72 15.24 -42.43
CA GLU A 398 -20.67 15.41 -41.42
C GLU A 398 -20.50 14.15 -40.59
N LEU A 399 -19.25 13.90 -40.18
CA LEU A 399 -18.86 12.91 -39.19
C LEU A 399 -18.18 13.63 -38.03
N THR A 400 -18.74 13.47 -36.85
CA THR A 400 -18.23 14.02 -35.59
C THR A 400 -17.48 12.93 -34.84
N VAL A 401 -16.20 13.16 -34.60
CA VAL A 401 -15.31 12.28 -33.86
C VAL A 401 -14.95 12.96 -32.55
N THR A 402 -15.27 12.32 -31.42
CA THR A 402 -14.76 12.71 -30.10
C THR A 402 -13.63 11.77 -29.72
N ARG A 403 -12.52 12.31 -29.22
CA ARG A 403 -11.34 11.53 -28.85
C ARG A 403 -10.62 12.11 -27.64
N PRO A 404 -9.80 11.33 -26.91
CA PRO A 404 -8.86 11.87 -25.93
C PRO A 404 -7.90 12.87 -26.56
N LYS A 405 -7.50 13.88 -25.78
CA LYS A 405 -6.47 14.84 -26.19
C LYS A 405 -5.08 14.19 -26.16
N ASP A 406 -4.16 14.79 -26.93
CA ASP A 406 -2.72 14.51 -26.90
C ASP A 406 -2.30 13.06 -27.22
N LEU A 407 -3.18 12.25 -27.82
CA LEU A 407 -2.84 10.90 -28.28
C LEU A 407 -1.64 10.92 -29.24
N GLN A 408 -0.71 10.01 -29.03
CA GLN A 408 0.53 9.87 -29.77
C GLN A 408 0.50 8.65 -30.68
N GLY A 409 1.21 8.71 -31.81
CA GLY A 409 1.42 7.55 -32.67
C GLY A 409 0.16 7.05 -33.40
N ILE A 410 -0.85 7.89 -33.57
CA ILE A 410 -2.09 7.56 -34.28
C ILE A 410 -2.48 8.64 -35.28
N THR A 411 -3.06 8.24 -36.40
CA THR A 411 -3.57 9.15 -37.43
C THR A 411 -5.02 8.88 -37.78
N TYR A 412 -5.73 9.96 -38.15
CA TYR A 412 -7.14 9.96 -38.49
C TYR A 412 -7.26 10.41 -39.95
N ALA A 413 -7.57 9.48 -40.84
CA ALA A 413 -7.69 9.74 -42.28
C ALA A 413 -9.16 9.73 -42.70
N PRO A 414 -9.85 10.89 -42.73
CA PRO A 414 -11.23 10.96 -43.19
C PRO A 414 -11.30 10.65 -44.69
N ARG A 415 -12.30 9.89 -45.11
CA ARG A 415 -12.51 9.54 -46.52
C ARG A 415 -13.98 9.59 -46.84
N THR A 416 -14.32 9.95 -48.08
CA THR A 416 -15.69 9.95 -48.56
C THR A 416 -15.81 9.24 -49.89
N THR A 417 -16.97 8.65 -50.15
CA THR A 417 -17.32 8.03 -51.42
C THR A 417 -18.83 8.08 -51.62
N SER A 418 -19.29 7.85 -52.85
CA SER A 418 -20.70 7.54 -53.15
C SER A 418 -20.92 6.05 -53.43
N ASP A 419 -19.87 5.23 -53.33
CA ASP A 419 -19.88 3.78 -53.57
C ASP A 419 -19.01 3.07 -52.51
N LEU A 420 -19.63 2.18 -51.72
CA LEU A 420 -18.96 1.43 -50.66
C LEU A 420 -17.83 0.51 -51.16
N THR A 421 -17.80 0.18 -52.45
CA THR A 421 -16.80 -0.74 -53.02
C THR A 421 -15.49 -0.07 -53.40
N SER A 422 -15.46 1.26 -53.56
CA SER A 422 -14.29 2.02 -53.98
C SER A 422 -14.09 3.25 -53.09
N TRP A 423 -13.03 3.22 -52.27
CA TRP A 423 -12.63 4.31 -51.40
C TRP A 423 -11.35 4.99 -51.93
N PRO A 424 -11.23 6.33 -51.85
CA PRO A 424 -9.98 7.01 -52.17
C PRO A 424 -8.86 6.54 -51.24
N SER A 425 -7.61 6.65 -51.69
CA SER A 425 -6.42 6.34 -50.87
C SER A 425 -6.04 7.46 -49.91
N ASP A 426 -6.65 8.64 -50.06
CA ASP A 426 -6.40 9.87 -49.31
C ASP A 426 -7.73 10.54 -48.93
N SER A 427 -7.65 11.76 -48.38
CA SER A 427 -8.80 12.57 -47.97
C SER A 427 -9.46 13.35 -49.12
N THR A 428 -9.25 12.95 -50.38
CA THR A 428 -9.88 13.62 -51.52
C THR A 428 -11.40 13.67 -51.35
N GLY A 429 -11.96 14.88 -51.45
CA GLY A 429 -13.39 15.11 -51.31
C GLY A 429 -13.85 15.42 -49.88
N ILE A 430 -12.94 15.48 -48.91
CA ILE A 430 -13.17 16.06 -47.58
C ILE A 430 -12.94 17.58 -47.65
N ALA A 431 -13.80 18.37 -47.00
CA ALA A 431 -13.72 19.84 -47.03
C ALA A 431 -12.52 20.38 -46.25
N ASP A 432 -12.27 19.80 -45.07
CA ASP A 432 -11.13 20.04 -44.20
C ASP A 432 -10.72 18.69 -43.59
N ASP A 433 -9.58 18.16 -44.02
CA ASP A 433 -9.06 16.86 -43.58
C ASP A 433 -8.17 16.97 -42.34
N SER A 434 -7.89 18.18 -41.87
CA SER A 434 -7.16 18.47 -40.64
C SER A 434 -7.86 19.58 -39.84
N PRO A 435 -9.12 19.39 -39.44
CA PRO A 435 -9.88 20.40 -38.74
C PRO A 435 -9.21 20.75 -37.41
N THR A 436 -9.36 22.01 -36.99
CA THR A 436 -8.90 22.42 -35.66
C THR A 436 -9.76 21.74 -34.61
N PRO A 437 -9.19 20.95 -33.69
CA PRO A 437 -9.97 20.28 -32.65
C PRO A 437 -10.65 21.29 -31.72
N SER A 438 -11.89 21.00 -31.33
CA SER A 438 -12.62 21.75 -30.31
C SER A 438 -12.45 21.06 -28.95
N ASP A 439 -11.85 21.75 -27.98
CA ASP A 439 -11.68 21.24 -26.61
C ASP A 439 -13.04 21.16 -25.89
N ASN A 440 -13.34 20.00 -25.30
CA ASN A 440 -14.59 19.76 -24.57
C ASN A 440 -14.47 20.11 -23.07
N GLY A 441 -13.25 20.36 -22.56
CA GLY A 441 -13.01 20.73 -21.16
C GLY A 441 -13.01 19.54 -20.17
N ASP A 442 -13.07 18.32 -20.67
CA ASP A 442 -13.11 17.07 -19.90
C ASP A 442 -11.95 16.11 -20.24
N GLY A 443 -10.92 16.62 -20.94
CA GLY A 443 -9.80 15.81 -21.43
C GLY A 443 -10.01 15.23 -22.83
N THR A 444 -11.18 15.45 -23.44
CA THR A 444 -11.46 15.08 -24.83
C THR A 444 -11.51 16.31 -25.76
N GLU A 445 -11.39 16.05 -27.05
CA GLU A 445 -11.58 17.04 -28.11
C GLU A 445 -12.47 16.48 -29.23
N THR A 446 -13.10 17.39 -29.98
CA THR A 446 -14.01 17.06 -31.07
C THR A 446 -13.45 17.50 -32.41
N LEU A 447 -13.46 16.60 -33.39
CA LEU A 447 -13.13 16.82 -34.78
C LEU A 447 -14.40 16.65 -35.63
N ILE A 448 -14.64 17.58 -36.56
CA ILE A 448 -15.76 17.50 -37.49
C ILE A 448 -15.20 17.39 -38.91
N TYR A 449 -15.42 16.24 -39.53
CA TYR A 449 -15.11 16.01 -40.93
C TYR A 449 -16.36 16.19 -41.76
N ARG A 450 -16.29 17.07 -42.77
CA ARG A 450 -17.41 17.31 -43.70
C ARG A 450 -17.05 16.82 -45.09
N ARG A 451 -17.99 16.15 -45.75
CA ARG A 451 -17.89 15.88 -47.18
C ARG A 451 -17.91 17.21 -47.96
N GLY A 452 -16.93 17.45 -48.82
CA GLY A 452 -16.81 18.69 -49.61
C GLY A 452 -17.83 18.84 -50.75
N GLN A 453 -18.54 17.76 -51.09
CA GLN A 453 -19.66 17.78 -52.03
C GLN A 453 -20.97 17.64 -51.27
N ALA A 454 -21.98 18.41 -51.67
CA ALA A 454 -23.34 18.30 -51.13
C ALA A 454 -23.92 16.90 -51.38
N VAL A 455 -24.82 16.46 -50.50
CA VAL A 455 -25.59 15.23 -50.72
C VAL A 455 -26.73 15.43 -51.72
N ALA A 456 -27.06 16.68 -52.06
CA ALA A 456 -28.02 17.00 -53.09
C ALA A 456 -27.50 16.55 -54.48
N GLY A 457 -28.18 15.58 -55.09
CA GLY A 457 -27.86 15.09 -56.44
C GLY A 457 -27.01 13.81 -56.49
N VAL A 458 -26.76 13.16 -55.36
CA VAL A 458 -26.20 11.79 -55.29
C VAL A 458 -27.19 10.85 -54.62
N ASP A 459 -27.26 9.60 -55.10
CA ASP A 459 -28.17 8.60 -54.53
C ASP A 459 -27.72 8.15 -53.14
N GLN A 460 -26.41 8.11 -52.90
CA GLN A 460 -25.78 7.71 -51.64
C GLN A 460 -24.49 8.50 -51.41
N ALA A 461 -24.18 8.76 -50.14
CA ALA A 461 -22.93 9.35 -49.70
C ALA A 461 -22.47 8.65 -48.42
N PHE A 462 -21.19 8.32 -48.37
CA PHE A 462 -20.55 7.64 -47.25
C PHE A 462 -19.36 8.47 -46.79
N LEU A 463 -19.13 8.45 -45.48
CA LEU A 463 -18.02 9.12 -44.81
C LEU A 463 -17.49 8.15 -43.76
N ARG A 464 -16.18 8.01 -43.68
CA ARG A 464 -15.51 7.23 -42.63
C ARG A 464 -14.26 7.97 -42.18
N VAL A 465 -13.77 7.62 -41.01
CA VAL A 465 -12.41 7.92 -40.57
C VAL A 465 -11.66 6.61 -40.48
N GLU A 466 -10.55 6.50 -41.21
CA GLU A 466 -9.65 5.37 -41.09
C GLU A 466 -8.59 5.68 -40.05
N ILE A 467 -8.39 4.76 -39.12
CA ILE A 467 -7.41 4.89 -38.04
C ILE A 467 -6.22 4.00 -38.34
N SER A 468 -5.02 4.54 -38.18
CA SER A 468 -3.78 3.79 -38.30
C SER A 468 -2.73 4.27 -37.30
N GLU A 469 -1.89 3.33 -36.85
CA GLU A 469 -0.69 3.65 -36.10
C GLU A 469 0.36 4.31 -36.99
N THR A 470 1.04 5.33 -36.47
CA THR A 470 2.26 5.87 -37.07
C THR A 470 3.49 5.16 -36.49
N PRO A 471 4.48 4.76 -37.31
CA PRO A 471 5.69 4.08 -36.87
C PRO A 471 6.53 4.85 -35.84
#